data_AF-A0A3N2KXE9-F1
#
_entry.id   AF-A0A3N2KXE9-F1
#
_cell.length_a   1.000
_cell.length_b   1.000
_cell.length_c   1.000
_cell.angle_alpha   90.00
_cell.angle_beta   90.00
_cell.angle_gamma   90.00
#
_symmetry.space_group_name_H-M   'P 1'
#
loop_
_entity.id
_entity.type
_entity.pdbx_description
1 polymer ?
#
loop_
_entity_poly.entity_id
_entity_poly.type
_entity_poly.pdbx_seq_one_letter_code
_entity_poly.pdbx_strand_id
1 'polypeptide(L)'
;MNKNIAIILFAAVTAFLCVGCGRSKSEHVVVDTETVEVQQSQLEEALTSGNLKQASVMADSMSLFVDDFTPEQTVQVLTAFVSIHNDASKKRETRRDLETLRKYVDVYDIALSVNPKDTRAAFKKAMSRNPELDFDSIAKAFREKLNQYDSMQDGSLSAAKPVETDTVAKRDSGASTVKDLPMELRPAE
;
A
#
# COMPACT_ATOMS: atom_id res chain seq x y z
N MET A 1 -43.45 -12.61 -43.92
CA MET A 1 -42.51 -13.69 -44.26
C MET A 1 -41.14 -13.06 -44.37
N ASN A 2 -40.39 -13.01 -43.26
CA ASN A 2 -39.06 -12.41 -43.27
C ASN A 2 -38.08 -13.51 -42.92
N LYS A 3 -37.46 -14.05 -43.97
CA LYS A 3 -36.33 -14.96 -43.90
C LYS A 3 -35.05 -14.13 -43.77
N ASN A 4 -34.05 -14.74 -43.13
CA ASN A 4 -32.61 -14.43 -43.17
C ASN A 4 -32.06 -13.71 -41.93
N ILE A 5 -31.68 -14.50 -40.91
CA ILE A 5 -30.55 -14.17 -40.04
C ILE A 5 -29.53 -15.29 -40.24
N ALA A 6 -28.40 -14.93 -40.84
CA ALA A 6 -27.29 -15.82 -41.12
C ALA A 6 -26.55 -16.16 -39.83
N ILE A 7 -26.26 -17.45 -39.68
CA ILE A 7 -25.47 -18.06 -38.60
C ILE A 7 -24.00 -17.68 -38.83
N ILE A 8 -23.37 -16.96 -37.90
CA ILE A 8 -21.93 -16.72 -37.92
C ILE A 8 -21.23 -17.90 -37.24
N LEU A 9 -20.40 -18.57 -38.04
CA LEU A 9 -19.65 -19.78 -37.73
C LEU A 9 -18.49 -19.52 -36.75
N PHE A 10 -18.27 -20.54 -35.94
CA PHE A 10 -17.26 -20.70 -34.91
C PHE A 10 -15.87 -21.06 -35.52
N ALA A 11 -14.81 -20.62 -34.82
CA ALA A 11 -13.47 -21.20 -34.71
C ALA A 11 -12.52 -21.24 -35.93
N ALA A 12 -11.35 -20.62 -35.75
CA ALA A 12 -10.07 -21.23 -36.10
C ALA A 12 -8.95 -20.66 -35.21
N VAL A 13 -8.69 -21.37 -34.10
CA VAL A 13 -7.46 -21.26 -33.30
C VAL A 13 -6.30 -21.67 -34.20
N THR A 14 -5.34 -20.76 -34.41
CA THR A 14 -4.04 -21.12 -34.98
C THR A 14 -2.95 -20.69 -34.01
N ALA A 15 -2.54 -21.66 -33.19
CA ALA A 15 -1.34 -21.59 -32.38
C ALA A 15 -0.11 -21.66 -33.29
N PHE A 16 0.66 -20.58 -33.36
CA PHE A 16 2.03 -20.61 -33.87
C PHE A 16 2.97 -20.90 -32.70
N LEU A 17 3.41 -22.17 -32.60
CA LEU A 17 4.60 -22.54 -31.84
C LEU A 17 5.73 -22.81 -32.83
N CYS A 18 6.72 -21.92 -32.88
CA CYS A 18 8.02 -22.19 -33.45
C CYS A 18 9.14 -21.61 -32.55
N VAL A 19 9.79 -22.56 -31.89
CA VAL A 19 11.11 -22.62 -31.24
C VAL A 19 12.08 -21.43 -31.42
N GLY A 20 12.60 -20.96 -30.28
CA GLY A 20 13.91 -20.31 -30.18
C GLY A 20 14.63 -20.75 -28.90
N CYS A 21 15.51 -21.75 -28.98
CA CYS A 21 16.47 -22.05 -27.92
C CYS A 21 17.59 -21.00 -27.94
N GLY A 22 17.78 -20.28 -26.83
CA GLY A 22 18.95 -19.41 -26.71
C GLY A 22 18.98 -18.52 -25.48
N ARG A 23 19.77 -18.94 -24.49
CA ARG A 23 20.55 -18.08 -23.58
C ARG A 23 19.81 -17.48 -22.38
N SER A 24 20.16 -18.00 -21.21
CA SER A 24 19.86 -17.48 -19.88
C SER A 24 20.14 -15.98 -19.74
N LYS A 25 19.09 -15.19 -19.47
CA LYS A 25 19.11 -13.85 -18.85
C LYS A 25 17.70 -13.56 -18.34
N SER A 26 17.65 -12.79 -17.24
CA SER A 26 16.46 -12.53 -16.40
C SER A 26 15.15 -12.46 -17.17
N GLU A 27 14.16 -13.18 -16.65
CA GLU A 27 12.76 -13.08 -17.02
C GLU A 27 12.28 -11.65 -16.72
N HIS A 28 12.42 -10.77 -17.70
CA HIS A 28 11.64 -9.55 -17.75
C HIS A 28 10.23 -10.03 -18.06
N VAL A 29 9.35 -10.03 -17.06
CA VAL A 29 7.92 -10.25 -17.29
C VAL A 29 7.51 -9.18 -18.29
N VAL A 30 7.28 -9.57 -19.54
CA VAL A 30 6.70 -8.67 -20.53
C VAL A 30 5.25 -8.55 -20.09
N VAL A 31 4.96 -7.50 -19.35
CA VAL A 31 3.59 -7.14 -18.99
C VAL A 31 2.90 -6.81 -20.30
N ASP A 32 1.97 -7.67 -20.70
CA ASP A 32 1.21 -7.51 -21.93
C ASP A 32 0.30 -6.27 -21.78
N THR A 33 0.50 -5.26 -22.63
CA THR A 33 -0.21 -3.96 -22.55
C THR A 33 -1.73 -4.15 -22.53
N GLU A 34 -2.25 -5.16 -23.23
CA GLU A 34 -3.68 -5.50 -23.22
C GLU A 34 -4.17 -5.88 -21.82
N THR A 35 -3.35 -6.58 -21.03
CA THR A 35 -3.71 -7.00 -19.66
C THR A 35 -3.79 -5.83 -18.68
N VAL A 36 -2.98 -4.79 -18.88
CA VAL A 36 -2.96 -3.60 -18.02
C VAL A 36 -4.16 -2.71 -18.30
N GLU A 37 -4.52 -2.51 -19.56
CA GLU A 37 -5.70 -1.71 -19.94
C GLU A 37 -7.01 -2.37 -19.47
N VAL A 38 -7.09 -3.70 -19.51
CA VAL A 38 -8.22 -4.45 -18.96
C VAL A 38 -8.30 -4.30 -17.44
N GLN A 39 -7.18 -4.44 -16.72
CA GLN A 39 -7.15 -4.26 -15.27
C GLN A 39 -7.53 -2.82 -14.86
N GLN A 40 -7.07 -1.83 -15.62
CA GLN A 40 -7.43 -0.43 -15.43
C GLN A 40 -8.94 -0.21 -15.56
N SER A 41 -9.56 -0.74 -16.62
CA SER A 41 -11.00 -0.63 -16.84
C SER A 41 -11.80 -1.32 -15.73
N GLN A 42 -11.33 -2.49 -15.30
CA GLN A 42 -11.96 -3.26 -14.21
C GLN A 42 -11.82 -2.58 -12.85
N LEU A 43 -10.69 -1.91 -12.59
CA LEU A 43 -10.51 -1.13 -11.37
C LEU A 43 -11.48 0.07 -11.33
N GLU A 44 -11.61 0.78 -12.45
CA GLU A 44 -12.57 1.88 -12.59
C GLU A 44 -14.02 1.42 -12.37
N GLU A 45 -14.41 0.28 -12.95
CA GLU A 45 -15.73 -0.31 -12.76
C GLU A 45 -15.95 -0.73 -11.30
N ALA A 46 -14.95 -1.36 -10.66
CA ALA A 46 -15.04 -1.77 -9.27
C ALA A 46 -15.19 -0.57 -8.32
N LEU A 47 -14.50 0.54 -8.59
CA LEU A 47 -14.64 1.77 -7.81
C LEU A 47 -16.02 2.41 -8.02
N THR A 48 -16.47 2.48 -9.27
CA THR A 48 -17.77 3.10 -9.63
C THR A 48 -18.96 2.32 -9.07
N SER A 49 -18.87 0.98 -9.07
CA SER A 49 -19.88 0.09 -8.49
C SER A 49 -19.81 -0.02 -6.96
N GLY A 50 -18.81 0.60 -6.32
CA GLY A 50 -18.58 0.49 -4.88
C GLY A 50 -18.10 -0.89 -4.43
N ASN A 51 -17.67 -1.75 -5.35
CA ASN A 51 -17.12 -3.07 -5.05
C ASN A 51 -15.66 -2.97 -4.58
N LEU A 52 -15.46 -2.47 -3.36
CA LEU A 52 -14.14 -2.21 -2.80
C LEU A 52 -13.32 -3.47 -2.52
N LYS A 53 -13.96 -4.65 -2.47
CA LYS A 53 -13.25 -5.93 -2.38
C LYS A 53 -12.55 -6.23 -3.71
N GLN A 54 -13.27 -6.08 -4.83
CA GLN A 54 -12.68 -6.26 -6.16
C GLN A 54 -11.66 -5.16 -6.47
N ALA A 55 -11.96 -3.90 -6.13
CA ALA A 55 -11.01 -2.80 -6.29
C ALA A 55 -9.70 -3.07 -5.55
N SER A 56 -9.77 -3.66 -4.34
CA SER A 56 -8.58 -4.06 -3.59
C SER A 56 -7.75 -5.13 -4.30
N VAL A 57 -8.38 -6.14 -4.89
CA VAL A 57 -7.66 -7.20 -5.63
C VAL A 57 -6.99 -6.62 -6.89
N MET A 58 -7.71 -5.77 -7.62
CA MET A 58 -7.18 -5.15 -8.84
C MET A 58 -6.04 -4.19 -8.54
N ALA A 59 -6.21 -3.30 -7.55
CA ALA A 59 -5.15 -2.37 -7.15
C ALA A 59 -3.88 -3.10 -6.66
N ASP A 60 -4.05 -4.21 -5.93
CA ASP A 60 -2.93 -5.06 -5.48
C ASP A 60 -2.21 -5.73 -6.66
N SER A 61 -2.97 -6.34 -7.57
CA SER A 61 -2.44 -6.95 -8.80
C SER A 61 -1.66 -5.95 -9.64
N MET A 62 -2.25 -4.76 -9.87
CA MET A 62 -1.59 -3.70 -10.62
C MET A 62 -0.30 -3.24 -9.91
N SER A 63 -0.32 -3.10 -8.58
CA SER A 63 0.84 -2.59 -7.82
C SER A 63 2.11 -3.44 -7.95
N LEU A 64 2.00 -4.70 -8.38
CA LEU A 64 3.14 -5.56 -8.69
C LEU A 64 3.99 -5.03 -9.87
N PHE A 65 3.41 -4.17 -10.71
CA PHE A 65 4.04 -3.60 -11.91
C PHE A 65 4.14 -2.08 -11.84
N VAL A 66 4.23 -1.52 -10.62
CA VAL A 66 4.26 -0.07 -10.40
C VAL A 66 5.40 0.64 -11.14
N ASP A 67 6.51 -0.04 -11.39
CA ASP A 67 7.63 0.50 -12.17
C ASP A 67 7.25 0.81 -13.62
N ASP A 68 6.25 0.13 -14.16
CA ASP A 68 5.78 0.27 -15.53
C ASP A 68 4.51 1.15 -15.64
N PHE A 69 4.07 1.75 -14.54
CA PHE A 69 2.86 2.57 -14.54
C PHE A 69 3.00 3.82 -15.40
N THR A 70 1.95 4.09 -16.15
CA THR A 70 1.67 5.46 -16.62
C THR A 70 1.28 6.35 -15.43
N PRO A 71 1.53 7.68 -15.51
CA PRO A 71 1.08 8.62 -14.48
C PRO A 71 -0.41 8.51 -14.13
N GLU A 72 -1.26 8.26 -15.13
CA GLU A 72 -2.69 8.04 -14.97
C GLU A 72 -3.01 6.76 -14.18
N GLN A 73 -2.30 5.65 -14.44
CA GLN A 73 -2.47 4.40 -13.68
C GLN A 73 -2.04 4.56 -12.23
N THR A 74 -0.95 5.29 -11.96
CA THR A 74 -0.55 5.64 -10.59
C THR A 74 -1.67 6.38 -9.87
N VAL A 75 -2.26 7.41 -10.50
CA VAL A 75 -3.39 8.15 -9.92
C VAL A 75 -4.55 7.21 -9.60
N GLN A 76 -4.90 6.31 -10.52
CA GLN A 76 -6.02 5.39 -10.37
C GLN A 76 -5.82 4.43 -9.19
N VAL A 77 -4.66 3.78 -9.11
CA VAL A 77 -4.32 2.84 -8.03
C VAL A 77 -4.24 3.52 -6.68
N LEU A 78 -3.60 4.69 -6.59
CA LEU A 78 -3.54 5.46 -5.34
C LEU A 78 -4.94 5.93 -4.90
N THR A 79 -5.80 6.33 -5.84
CA THR A 79 -7.21 6.70 -5.54
C THR A 79 -8.00 5.49 -5.03
N ALA A 80 -7.75 4.30 -5.59
CA ALA A 80 -8.34 3.07 -5.11
C ALA A 80 -7.93 2.77 -3.66
N PHE A 81 -6.64 2.88 -3.34
CA PHE A 81 -6.16 2.69 -1.98
C PHE A 81 -6.72 3.71 -0.98
N VAL A 82 -6.91 4.97 -1.37
CA VAL A 82 -7.64 5.95 -0.53
C VAL A 82 -9.06 5.49 -0.23
N SER A 83 -9.77 4.98 -1.25
CA SER A 83 -11.14 4.47 -1.08
C SER A 83 -11.20 3.24 -0.17
N ILE A 84 -10.24 2.33 -0.31
CA ILE A 84 -10.11 1.13 0.51
C ILE A 84 -9.76 1.49 1.96
N HIS A 85 -8.83 2.43 2.17
CA HIS A 85 -8.47 2.97 3.48
C HIS A 85 -9.70 3.55 4.19
N ASN A 86 -10.46 4.40 3.49
CA ASN A 86 -11.66 5.03 4.05
C ASN A 86 -12.71 4.00 4.48
N ASP A 87 -12.91 2.94 3.69
CA ASP A 87 -13.82 1.84 4.03
C ASP A 87 -13.32 1.01 5.23
N ALA A 88 -12.05 0.59 5.20
CA ALA A 88 -11.44 -0.19 6.27
C ALA A 88 -11.45 0.59 7.60
N SER A 89 -11.13 1.88 7.56
CA SER A 89 -11.20 2.78 8.72
C SER A 89 -12.63 2.91 9.27
N LYS A 90 -13.63 3.10 8.40
CA LYS A 90 -15.05 3.15 8.81
C LYS A 90 -15.51 1.85 9.47
N LYS A 91 -15.06 0.70 8.96
CA LYS A 91 -15.37 -0.64 9.49
C LYS A 91 -14.49 -1.07 10.65
N ARG A 92 -13.50 -0.26 11.04
CA ARG A 92 -12.50 -0.56 12.08
C ARG A 92 -11.67 -1.81 11.77
N GLU A 93 -11.45 -2.10 10.49
CA GLU A 93 -10.65 -3.22 9.99
C GLU A 93 -9.15 -2.87 10.03
N THR A 94 -8.59 -2.73 11.24
CA THR A 94 -7.22 -2.21 11.46
C THR A 94 -6.14 -2.90 10.63
N ARG A 95 -6.21 -4.24 10.50
CA ARG A 95 -5.22 -5.00 9.72
C ARG A 95 -5.23 -4.60 8.24
N ARG A 96 -6.42 -4.57 7.63
CA ARG A 96 -6.62 -4.20 6.22
C ARG A 96 -6.26 -2.74 5.99
N ASP A 97 -6.60 -1.89 6.95
CA ASP A 97 -6.25 -0.46 6.92
C ASP A 97 -4.73 -0.27 6.86
N LEU A 98 -3.99 -0.84 7.80
CA LEU A 98 -2.53 -0.74 7.84
C LEU A 98 -1.83 -1.36 6.63
N GLU A 99 -2.36 -2.47 6.10
CA GLU A 99 -1.86 -3.06 4.85
C GLU A 99 -2.05 -2.10 3.68
N THR A 100 -3.21 -1.46 3.57
CA THR A 100 -3.52 -0.48 2.53
C THR A 100 -2.61 0.75 2.61
N LEU A 101 -2.35 1.23 3.84
CA LEU A 101 -1.44 2.35 4.08
C LEU A 101 -0.03 2.06 3.56
N ARG A 102 0.51 0.87 3.84
CA ARG A 102 1.84 0.46 3.38
C ARG A 102 1.89 0.39 1.85
N LYS A 103 0.94 -0.30 1.22
CA LYS A 103 0.85 -0.41 -0.25
C LYS A 103 0.73 0.95 -0.93
N TYR A 104 -0.06 1.87 -0.35
CA TYR A 104 -0.17 3.24 -0.87
C TYR A 104 1.19 3.94 -0.88
N VAL A 105 1.91 3.90 0.25
CA VAL A 105 3.21 4.58 0.38
C VAL A 105 4.23 3.97 -0.58
N ASP A 106 4.29 2.64 -0.68
CA ASP A 106 5.19 1.95 -1.60
C ASP A 106 4.93 2.35 -3.06
N VAL A 107 3.66 2.31 -3.50
CA VAL A 107 3.30 2.70 -4.87
C VAL A 107 3.61 4.17 -5.14
N TYR A 108 3.31 5.05 -4.19
CA TYR A 108 3.62 6.47 -4.29
C TYR A 108 5.12 6.72 -4.45
N ASP A 109 5.95 6.06 -3.64
CA ASP A 109 7.40 6.25 -3.64
C ASP A 109 8.04 5.67 -4.89
N ILE A 110 7.63 4.47 -5.31
CA ILE A 110 8.16 3.84 -6.53
C ILE A 110 7.79 4.67 -7.76
N ALA A 111 6.51 5.05 -7.92
CA ALA A 111 6.08 5.81 -9.09
C ALA A 111 6.76 7.18 -9.21
N LEU A 112 7.04 7.85 -8.09
CA LEU A 112 7.80 9.11 -8.08
C LEU A 112 9.30 8.90 -8.27
N SER A 113 9.84 7.74 -7.92
CA SER A 113 11.24 7.42 -8.22
C SER A 113 11.47 7.17 -9.72
N VAL A 114 10.49 6.55 -10.40
CA VAL A 114 10.57 6.20 -11.82
C VAL A 114 10.25 7.38 -12.73
N ASN A 115 9.10 8.05 -12.52
CA ASN A 115 8.69 9.20 -13.35
C ASN A 115 8.21 10.38 -12.48
N PRO A 116 9.11 11.10 -11.80
CA PRO A 116 8.72 12.15 -10.85
C PRO A 116 7.94 13.30 -11.50
N LYS A 117 8.31 13.73 -12.70
CA LYS A 117 7.78 14.95 -13.30
C LYS A 117 6.34 14.74 -13.78
N ASP A 118 6.11 13.68 -14.56
CA ASP A 118 4.80 13.47 -15.16
C ASP A 118 3.81 12.93 -14.13
N THR A 119 4.25 12.07 -13.21
CA THR A 119 3.43 11.62 -12.07
C THR A 119 2.95 12.80 -11.22
N ARG A 120 3.83 13.76 -10.90
CA ARG A 120 3.41 14.98 -10.19
C ARG A 120 2.44 15.85 -11.01
N ALA A 121 2.60 15.91 -12.32
CA ALA A 121 1.65 16.62 -13.18
C ALA A 121 0.28 15.94 -13.18
N ALA A 122 0.24 14.60 -13.23
CA ALA A 122 -0.99 13.83 -13.11
C ALA A 122 -1.66 14.00 -11.74
N PHE A 123 -0.88 14.03 -10.64
CA PHE A 123 -1.41 14.34 -9.30
C PHE A 123 -2.07 15.70 -9.25
N LYS A 124 -1.42 16.75 -9.76
CA LYS A 124 -2.01 18.10 -9.82
C LYS A 124 -3.28 18.13 -10.66
N LYS A 125 -3.30 17.44 -11.80
CA LYS A 125 -4.48 17.31 -12.66
C LYS A 125 -5.62 16.61 -11.92
N ALA A 126 -5.34 15.54 -11.20
CA ALA A 126 -6.34 14.83 -10.38
C ALA A 126 -6.87 15.71 -9.24
N MET A 127 -5.98 16.38 -8.49
CA MET A 127 -6.34 17.29 -7.41
C MET A 127 -7.20 18.47 -7.90
N SER A 128 -6.97 18.97 -9.12
CA SER A 128 -7.79 20.04 -9.69
C SER A 128 -9.25 19.63 -9.92
N ARG A 129 -9.52 18.33 -10.06
CA ARG A 129 -10.88 17.77 -10.22
C ARG A 129 -11.48 17.32 -8.90
N ASN A 130 -10.64 16.82 -7.98
CA ASN A 130 -11.04 16.45 -6.63
C ASN A 130 -9.96 16.93 -5.64
N PRO A 131 -10.18 18.06 -4.94
CA PRO A 131 -9.22 18.60 -3.97
C PRO A 131 -8.94 17.68 -2.78
N GLU A 132 -9.78 16.68 -2.51
CA GLU A 132 -9.53 15.70 -1.45
C GLU A 132 -8.40 14.72 -1.80
N LEU A 133 -8.02 14.61 -3.08
CA LEU A 133 -6.94 13.76 -3.57
C LEU A 133 -5.60 14.50 -3.62
N ASP A 134 -5.19 15.08 -2.49
CA ASP A 134 -3.82 15.57 -2.31
C ASP A 134 -2.90 14.38 -1.96
N PHE A 135 -2.33 13.76 -3.00
CA PHE A 135 -1.49 12.57 -2.86
C PHE A 135 -0.24 12.79 -1.99
N ASP A 136 0.37 13.97 -2.04
CA ASP A 136 1.56 14.28 -1.25
C ASP A 136 1.20 14.36 0.25
N SER A 137 0.09 15.04 0.58
CA SER A 137 -0.41 15.14 1.95
C SER A 137 -0.91 13.80 2.48
N ILE A 138 -1.59 13.00 1.66
CA ILE A 138 -2.06 11.65 2.02
C ILE A 138 -0.87 10.73 2.31
N ALA A 139 0.14 10.70 1.44
CA ALA A 139 1.35 9.90 1.66
C ALA A 139 2.03 10.26 2.98
N LYS A 140 2.14 11.55 3.30
CA LYS A 140 2.70 12.03 4.57
C LYS A 140 1.88 11.53 5.77
N ALA A 141 0.55 11.69 5.73
CA ALA A 141 -0.33 11.25 6.80
C ALA A 141 -0.28 9.74 7.03
N PHE A 142 -0.22 8.96 5.95
CA PHE A 142 -0.14 7.50 6.02
C PHE A 142 1.18 7.04 6.63
N ARG A 143 2.31 7.64 6.24
CA ARG A 143 3.62 7.37 6.88
C ARG A 143 3.60 7.67 8.37
N GLU A 144 3.04 8.81 8.76
CA GLU A 144 2.93 9.17 10.18
C GLU A 144 2.13 8.14 10.97
N LYS A 145 0.98 7.71 10.43
CA LYS A 145 0.14 6.69 11.06
C LYS A 145 0.84 5.32 11.16
N LEU A 146 1.60 4.92 10.13
CA LEU A 146 2.41 3.71 10.17
C LEU A 146 3.51 3.79 11.23
N ASN A 147 4.24 4.91 11.30
CA ASN A 147 5.28 5.13 12.31
C ASN A 147 4.72 5.09 13.73
N GLN A 148 3.55 5.71 13.96
CA GLN A 148 2.87 5.64 15.26
C GLN A 148 2.55 4.19 15.64
N TYR A 149 2.01 3.41 14.72
CA TYR A 149 1.70 2.00 14.96
C TYR A 149 2.95 1.17 15.27
N ASP A 150 4.00 1.33 14.46
CA ASP A 150 5.24 0.57 14.61
C ASP A 150 5.94 0.94 15.93
N SER A 151 5.91 2.22 16.35
CA SER A 151 6.46 2.64 17.65
C SER A 151 5.72 2.06 18.87
N MET A 152 4.41 1.82 18.74
CA MET A 152 3.61 1.16 19.79
C MET A 152 3.89 -0.34 19.86
N GLN A 153 4.18 -0.98 18.72
CA GLN A 153 4.49 -2.41 18.63
C GLN A 153 5.91 -2.73 19.10
N ASP A 154 6.89 -1.91 18.75
CA ASP A 154 8.30 -2.09 19.10
C ASP A 154 8.62 -1.70 20.56
N GLY A 155 7.62 -1.26 21.33
CA GLY A 155 7.79 -0.82 22.71
C GLY A 155 8.59 0.48 22.86
N SER A 156 9.07 1.07 21.75
CA SER A 156 9.72 2.37 21.69
C SER A 156 8.69 3.50 21.76
N LEU A 157 7.92 3.53 22.86
CA LEU A 157 7.36 4.80 23.31
C LEU A 157 8.57 5.66 23.72
N SER A 158 9.03 6.53 22.81
CA SER A 158 9.86 7.66 23.18
C SER A 158 9.18 8.32 24.37
N ALA A 159 9.77 8.13 25.55
CA ALA A 159 9.26 8.64 26.80
C ALA A 159 8.85 10.10 26.58
N ALA A 160 7.59 10.41 26.86
CA ALA A 160 7.17 11.79 26.99
C ALA A 160 8.18 12.47 27.90
N LYS A 161 8.80 13.53 27.38
CA LYS A 161 9.81 14.31 28.09
C LYS A 161 9.28 14.58 29.51
N PRO A 162 10.03 14.24 30.58
CA PRO A 162 9.51 14.42 31.93
C PRO A 162 9.12 15.89 32.11
N VAL A 163 7.89 16.14 32.54
CA VAL A 163 7.52 17.44 33.08
C VAL A 163 8.42 17.63 34.30
N GLU A 164 9.33 18.59 34.24
CA GLU A 164 10.11 19.03 35.39
C GLU A 164 9.12 19.48 36.46
N THR A 165 8.84 18.59 37.41
CA THR A 165 8.13 18.95 38.63
C THR A 165 9.23 19.24 39.63
N ASP A 166 9.62 20.50 39.70
CA ASP A 166 10.48 21.01 40.74
C ASP A 166 9.78 20.80 42.09
N THR A 167 10.24 19.83 42.87
CA THR A 167 9.90 19.76 44.29
C THR A 167 11.09 19.24 45.06
N VAL A 168 12.06 20.14 45.28
CA VAL A 168 13.12 19.95 46.27
C VAL A 168 12.51 20.19 47.65
N ALA A 169 12.35 19.13 48.44
CA ALA A 169 12.39 19.22 49.90
C ALA A 169 12.94 17.93 50.50
N LYS A 170 14.23 18.00 50.82
CA LYS A 170 15.03 17.04 51.59
C LYS A 170 14.51 16.93 53.03
N ARG A 171 14.35 15.69 53.55
CA ARG A 171 14.77 15.37 54.93
C ARG A 171 14.97 13.87 55.16
N ASP A 172 16.07 13.61 55.86
CA ASP A 172 16.72 12.33 56.11
C ASP A 172 16.02 11.41 57.12
N SER A 173 16.47 10.14 57.05
CA SER A 173 16.64 9.16 58.14
C SER A 173 15.50 8.17 58.45
N GLY A 174 15.80 6.87 58.27
CA GLY A 174 15.21 5.81 59.09
C GLY A 174 15.10 4.39 58.50
N ALA A 175 16.20 3.64 58.51
CA ALA A 175 16.31 2.19 58.80
C ALA A 175 15.75 1.09 57.84
N SER A 176 16.67 0.16 57.50
CA SER A 176 16.52 -1.31 57.33
C SER A 176 15.64 -1.81 56.18
N THR A 177 16.02 -2.77 55.32
CA THR A 177 16.88 -3.95 55.52
C THR A 177 17.22 -4.51 54.14
N VAL A 178 18.49 -4.87 53.95
CA VAL A 178 18.97 -5.76 52.87
C VAL A 178 18.35 -7.13 53.08
N LYS A 179 17.81 -7.75 52.02
CA LYS A 179 17.53 -9.18 52.00
C LYS A 179 17.87 -9.78 50.65
N ASP A 180 18.68 -10.83 50.74
CA ASP A 180 19.46 -11.51 49.72
C ASP A 180 18.65 -12.11 48.56
N LEU A 181 19.21 -12.02 47.35
CA LEU A 181 18.83 -12.82 46.19
C LEU A 181 19.60 -14.15 46.22
N PRO A 182 18.93 -15.32 46.21
CA PRO A 182 19.60 -16.61 46.24
C PRO A 182 20.35 -16.90 44.93
N MET A 183 21.55 -17.43 45.09
CA MET A 183 22.61 -17.54 44.09
C MET A 183 22.63 -18.93 43.44
N GLU A 184 21.53 -19.37 42.84
CA GLU A 184 21.48 -20.66 42.12
C GLU A 184 20.58 -20.51 40.90
N LEU A 185 21.15 -20.18 39.74
CA LEU A 185 20.63 -20.42 38.36
C LEU A 185 21.46 -19.65 37.30
N ARG A 186 22.79 -19.60 37.47
CA ARG A 186 23.68 -19.25 36.36
C ARG A 186 24.22 -20.55 35.76
N PRO A 187 23.90 -20.92 34.51
CA PRO A 187 24.60 -22.00 33.83
C PRO A 187 26.05 -21.56 33.55
N ALA A 188 27.00 -22.46 33.83
CA ALA A 188 28.43 -22.30 33.59
C ALA A 188 28.78 -22.31 32.09
N GLU A 189 29.97 -21.78 31.79
CA GLU A 189 30.59 -21.63 30.46
C GLU A 189 30.51 -22.85 29.53
#